data_AF-A0A248TJW9-F1
#
_entry.id   AF-A0A248TJW9-F1
#
_cell.length_a   1.000
_cell.length_b   1.000
_cell.length_c   1.000
_cell.angle_alpha   90.00
_cell.angle_beta   90.00
_cell.angle_gamma   90.00
#
_symmetry.space_group_name_H-M   'P 1'
#
loop_
_entity.id
_entity.type
_entity.pdbx_description
1 polymer ?
#
loop_
_entity_poly.entity_id
_entity_poly.type
_entity_poly.pdbx_seq_one_letter_code
_entity_poly.pdbx_strand_id
1 'polypeptide(L)'
;MDQKKNYSDFDNVESQKENLAVEDLPEGPYGAPRGKHTPVENKSSEWEEGQHQSSAFVYENRELHADFPREMPGAHDPHSEASDE
;
A
#
# COMPACT_ATOMS: atom_id res chain seq x y z
N MET A 1 18.90 -22.06 -13.91
CA MET A 1 18.25 -21.27 -12.85
C MET A 1 16.80 -21.22 -13.22
N ASP A 2 15.94 -21.81 -12.38
CA ASP A 2 14.52 -21.94 -12.66
C ASP A 2 13.89 -20.54 -12.54
N GLN A 3 13.52 -19.94 -13.67
CA GLN A 3 12.73 -18.71 -13.67
C GLN A 3 11.35 -19.08 -13.14
N LYS A 4 11.16 -18.94 -11.83
CA LYS A 4 9.81 -18.99 -11.24
C LYS A 4 8.99 -17.95 -11.99
N LYS A 5 8.04 -18.39 -12.80
CA LYS A 5 7.05 -17.49 -13.36
C LYS A 5 6.27 -16.93 -12.19
N ASN A 6 6.42 -15.63 -11.93
CA ASN A 6 5.59 -14.93 -10.97
C ASN A 6 4.17 -14.98 -11.52
N TYR A 7 3.30 -15.69 -10.81
CA TYR A 7 1.88 -15.72 -11.11
C TYR A 7 1.26 -14.53 -10.40
N SER A 8 0.68 -13.61 -11.16
CA SER A 8 -0.24 -12.60 -10.65
C SER A 8 -1.67 -13.02 -11.02
N ASP A 9 -2.62 -12.82 -10.11
CA ASP A 9 -4.03 -12.97 -10.43
C ASP A 9 -4.50 -11.77 -11.28
N PHE A 10 -5.82 -11.63 -11.47
CA PHE A 10 -6.39 -10.46 -12.13
C PHE A 10 -6.11 -9.17 -11.34
N ASP A 11 -5.93 -8.05 -12.06
CA ASP A 11 -5.56 -6.76 -11.47
C ASP A 11 -6.53 -6.30 -10.36
N ASN A 12 -7.82 -6.62 -10.48
CA ASN A 12 -8.82 -6.29 -9.46
C ASN A 12 -8.65 -7.10 -8.16
N VAL A 13 -8.15 -8.33 -8.26
CA VAL A 13 -7.88 -9.20 -7.11
C VAL A 13 -6.63 -8.73 -6.39
N GLU A 14 -5.55 -8.48 -7.12
CA GLU A 14 -4.30 -7.96 -6.54
C GLU A 14 -4.53 -6.55 -5.94
N SER A 15 -5.27 -5.68 -6.62
CA SER A 15 -5.63 -4.36 -6.10
C SER A 15 -6.35 -4.43 -4.75
N GLN A 16 -7.29 -5.36 -4.56
CA GLN A 16 -7.99 -5.52 -3.27
C GLN A 16 -7.06 -6.07 -2.17
N LYS A 17 -6.07 -6.86 -2.54
CA LYS A 17 -5.09 -7.44 -1.62
C LYS A 17 -4.01 -6.45 -1.20
N GLU A 18 -3.60 -5.58 -2.12
CA GLU A 18 -2.50 -4.62 -1.96
C GLU A 18 -2.94 -3.29 -1.33
N ASN A 19 -4.12 -2.78 -1.72
CA ASN A 19 -4.65 -1.50 -1.23
C ASN A 19 -5.28 -1.67 0.15
N LEU A 20 -4.47 -1.51 1.20
CA LEU A 20 -4.95 -1.59 2.57
C LEU A 20 -5.69 -0.31 2.96
N ALA A 21 -6.86 -0.47 3.57
CA ALA A 21 -7.58 0.63 4.19
C ALA A 21 -6.85 1.11 5.45
N VAL A 22 -6.85 2.42 5.66
CA VAL A 22 -6.31 3.02 6.87
C VAL A 22 -7.36 2.92 7.98
N GLU A 23 -7.00 2.34 9.11
CA GLU A 23 -7.82 2.36 10.33
C GLU A 23 -7.46 3.57 11.19
N ASP A 24 -8.45 4.37 11.56
CA ASP A 24 -8.23 5.57 12.39
C ASP A 24 -7.90 5.24 13.85
N LEU A 25 -8.42 4.11 14.35
CA LEU A 25 -8.33 3.72 15.77
C LEU A 25 -8.01 2.22 15.89
N PRO A 26 -6.79 1.79 15.54
CA PRO A 26 -6.39 0.37 15.60
C PRO A 26 -6.40 -0.19 17.05
N GLU A 27 -6.15 0.63 18.08
CA GLU A 27 -6.34 0.22 19.47
C GLU A 27 -7.80 0.26 19.95
N GLY A 28 -8.71 0.84 19.16
CA GLY A 28 -10.11 1.03 19.50
C GLY A 28 -10.45 2.42 20.06
N PRO A 29 -11.67 2.62 20.57
CA PRO A 29 -12.12 3.92 21.08
C PRO A 29 -11.32 4.34 22.32
N TYR A 30 -11.35 5.64 22.62
CA TYR A 30 -10.72 6.18 23.82
C TYR A 30 -11.15 5.43 25.08
N GLY A 31 -10.18 4.94 25.85
CA GLY A 31 -10.41 4.13 27.06
C GLY A 31 -10.58 2.62 26.81
N ALA A 32 -10.39 2.14 25.58
CA ALA A 32 -10.36 0.72 25.30
C ALA A 32 -9.25 0.01 26.10
N PRO A 33 -9.50 -1.21 26.62
CA PRO A 33 -8.48 -1.98 27.32
C PRO A 33 -7.41 -2.58 26.39
N ARG A 34 -7.68 -2.60 25.08
CA ARG A 34 -6.78 -3.11 24.03
C ARG A 34 -5.62 -2.12 23.83
N GLY A 35 -4.40 -2.62 23.62
CA GLY A 35 -3.25 -1.76 23.34
C GLY A 35 -2.69 -0.97 24.54
N LYS A 36 -3.22 -1.13 25.75
CA LYS A 36 -2.87 -0.27 26.91
C LYS A 36 -1.37 -0.19 27.24
N HIS A 37 -0.63 -1.27 26.99
CA HIS A 37 0.79 -1.39 27.32
C HIS A 37 1.65 -1.78 26.10
N THR A 38 1.06 -1.84 24.92
CA THR A 38 1.73 -2.26 23.69
C THR A 38 1.68 -1.11 22.69
N PRO A 39 2.80 -0.77 22.02
CA PRO A 39 2.77 0.21 20.94
C PRO A 39 1.74 -0.18 19.87
N VAL A 40 1.19 0.84 19.23
CA VAL A 40 0.29 0.67 18.09
C VAL A 40 1.13 0.26 16.89
N GLU A 41 0.74 -0.83 16.25
CA GLU A 41 1.33 -1.29 15.00
C GLU A 41 0.33 -1.07 13.86
N ASN A 42 0.83 -0.69 12.69
CA ASN A 42 -0.01 -0.40 11.53
C ASN A 42 -0.75 -1.63 10.99
N LYS A 43 -0.27 -2.85 11.30
CA LYS A 43 -0.84 -4.10 10.79
C LYS A 43 -0.67 -5.22 11.80
N SER A 44 -1.70 -6.05 11.97
CA SER A 44 -1.66 -7.24 12.85
C SER A 44 -1.03 -8.47 12.17
N SER A 45 -1.01 -8.52 10.85
CA SER A 45 -0.32 -9.54 10.06
C SER A 45 0.96 -8.97 9.44
N GLU A 46 1.86 -9.86 9.01
CA GLU A 46 3.06 -9.46 8.28
C GLU A 46 2.70 -8.74 6.97
N TRP A 47 3.59 -7.85 6.53
CA TRP A 47 3.47 -7.19 5.24
C TRP A 47 3.75 -8.18 4.12
N GLU A 48 2.84 -8.23 3.14
CA GLU A 48 3.05 -8.97 1.90
C GLU A 48 3.61 -8.04 0.84
N GLU A 49 4.22 -8.61 -0.19
CA GLU A 49 4.69 -7.88 -1.36
C GLU A 49 3.53 -7.11 -2.03
N GLY A 50 3.81 -5.91 -2.53
CA GLY A 50 2.81 -5.01 -3.13
C GLY A 50 1.91 -4.26 -2.13
N GLN A 51 1.76 -4.74 -0.89
CA GLN A 51 0.86 -4.09 0.07
C GLN A 51 1.32 -2.71 0.51
N HIS A 52 0.37 -1.79 0.55
CA HIS A 52 0.61 -0.43 1.00
C HIS A 52 -0.62 0.16 1.68
N GLN A 53 -0.40 1.19 2.51
CA GLN A 53 -1.50 1.99 3.06
C GLN A 53 -2.09 2.90 1.99
N SER A 54 -3.42 3.02 1.96
CA SER A 54 -4.12 3.96 1.10
C SER A 54 -4.01 5.37 1.69
N SER A 55 -3.20 6.24 1.07
CA SER A 55 -3.00 7.62 1.53
C SER A 55 -3.78 8.61 0.68
N ALA A 56 -4.42 9.58 1.33
CA ALA A 56 -5.16 10.66 0.66
C ALA A 56 -4.27 11.68 -0.08
N PHE A 57 -2.95 11.57 0.06
CA PHE A 57 -1.99 12.52 -0.54
C PHE A 57 -1.27 11.99 -1.78
N VAL A 58 -1.56 10.74 -2.17
CA VAL A 58 -0.99 10.07 -3.34
C VAL A 58 -1.94 10.24 -4.53
N TYR A 59 -1.52 9.83 -5.73
CA TYR A 59 -2.40 9.78 -6.90
C TYR A 59 -3.64 8.92 -6.64
N GLU A 60 -4.80 9.44 -7.06
CA GLU A 60 -6.09 8.74 -6.96
C GLU A 60 -6.11 7.47 -7.81
N ASN A 61 -5.58 7.55 -9.04
CA ASN A 61 -5.38 6.40 -9.91
C ASN A 61 -3.89 6.25 -10.20
N ARG A 62 -3.21 5.41 -9.43
CA ARG A 62 -1.76 5.19 -9.54
C ARG A 62 -1.37 4.55 -10.86
N GLU A 63 -2.19 3.64 -11.38
CA GLU A 63 -1.95 2.97 -12.64
C GLU A 63 -1.95 3.96 -13.81
N LEU A 64 -2.93 4.87 -13.86
CA LEU A 64 -2.98 5.94 -14.86
C LEU A 64 -1.79 6.91 -14.75
N HIS A 65 -1.26 7.10 -13.54
CA HIS A 65 -0.15 8.01 -13.26
C HIS A 65 1.20 7.30 -13.15
N ALA A 66 1.26 6.00 -13.50
CA ALA A 66 2.51 5.26 -13.57
C ALA A 66 3.38 5.93 -14.64
N ASP A 67 4.65 6.19 -14.32
CA ASP A 67 5.62 6.86 -15.19
C ASP A 67 5.25 8.29 -15.64
N PHE A 68 4.16 8.85 -15.11
CA PHE A 68 3.70 10.22 -15.36
C PHE A 68 3.78 11.05 -14.07
N PRO A 69 4.98 11.52 -13.67
CA PRO A 69 5.13 12.37 -12.51
C PRO A 69 4.49 13.75 -12.72
N ARG A 70 4.10 14.39 -11.62
CA ARG A 70 3.65 15.79 -11.61
C ARG A 70 4.79 16.72 -12.05
N GLU A 71 4.52 17.60 -13.01
CA GLU A 71 5.46 18.64 -13.47
C GLU A 71 5.51 19.84 -12.51
N MET A 72 5.69 19.59 -11.21
CA MET A 72 5.87 20.64 -10.20
C MET A 72 7.19 20.46 -9.45
N PRO A 73 7.93 21.54 -9.15
CA PRO A 73 9.13 21.46 -8.33
C PRO A 73 8.83 20.81 -6.96
N GLY A 74 9.61 19.80 -6.59
CA GLY A 74 9.40 19.04 -5.35
C GLY A 74 8.25 18.03 -5.42
N ALA A 75 7.76 17.68 -6.61
CA ALA A 75 6.83 16.59 -6.78
C ALA A 75 7.42 15.27 -6.28
N HIS A 76 6.56 14.47 -5.65
CA HIS A 76 6.90 13.14 -5.20
C HIS A 76 6.88 12.17 -6.39
N ASP A 77 7.87 11.26 -6.47
CA ASP A 77 7.96 10.24 -7.52
C ASP A 77 6.73 9.31 -7.54
N PRO A 78 6.29 8.82 -8.70
CA PRO A 78 5.09 7.99 -8.79
C PRO A 78 5.25 6.60 -8.15
N HIS A 79 6.48 6.17 -7.80
CA HIS A 79 6.79 4.84 -7.28
C HIS A 79 6.25 3.71 -8.16
N SER A 80 6.28 3.89 -9.49
CA SER A 80 5.99 2.81 -10.44
C SER A 80 7.08 1.74 -10.35
N GLU A 81 6.70 0.46 -10.34
CA GLU A 81 7.66 -0.61 -10.55
C GLU A 81 8.25 -0.45 -11.96
N ALA A 82 9.57 -0.63 -12.08
CA ALA A 82 10.17 -0.72 -13.40
C ALA A 82 9.62 -1.99 -14.06
N SER A 83 8.93 -1.84 -15.20
CA SER A 83 8.62 -2.98 -16.05
C SER A 83 9.95 -3.63 -16.47
N ASP A 84 10.24 -4.83 -15.94
CA ASP A 84 11.28 -5.69 -16.48
C ASP A 84 10.84 -6.07 -17.92
N GLU A 85 11.35 -5.35 -18.92
CA GLU A 85 11.36 -5.79 -20.32
C GLU A 85 12.40 -6.91 -20.56
#